data_AF-A0A932MDY5-F1
#
_entry.id   AF-A0A932MDY5-F1
#
_cell.length_a   1.000
_cell.length_b   1.000
_cell.length_c   1.000
_cell.angle_alpha   90.00
_cell.angle_beta   90.00
_cell.angle_gamma   90.00
#
_symmetry.space_group_name_H-M   'P 1'
#
loop_
_entity.id
_entity.type
_entity.pdbx_description
1 polymer ?
#
loop_
_entity_poly.entity_id
_entity_poly.type
_entity_poly.pdbx_seq_one_letter_code
_entity_poly.pdbx_strand_id
1 'polypeptide(L)'
;MAELRKAVGVKVELVEELVKIHFGPEFTSKVTWSFARGKYIPSTLPRRVATPQKLLGLRIGWKTVGEFSDNIGFRLELWDPTYLRQAEALVEEYNKKTDGTKLELYPFYLHWPAAARRSAA
;
A
#
# COMPACT_ATOMS: atom_id res chain seq x y z
N MET A 1 15.47 3.15 3.76
CA MET A 1 14.09 2.95 3.26
C MET A 1 14.08 3.33 1.81
N ALA A 2 13.81 2.36 0.93
CA ALA A 2 13.93 2.54 -0.50
C ALA A 2 12.88 3.54 -0.98
N GLU A 3 13.35 4.75 -1.21
CA GLU A 3 12.62 5.65 -2.08
C GLU A 3 12.45 4.93 -3.42
N LEU A 4 11.24 4.96 -4.00
CA LEU A 4 10.94 4.67 -5.39
C LEU A 4 11.80 5.61 -6.23
N ARG A 5 13.07 5.25 -6.38
CA ARG A 5 14.12 6.11 -6.94
C ARG A 5 14.20 5.92 -8.44
N LYS A 6 13.66 4.81 -8.96
CA LYS A 6 13.97 4.34 -10.32
C LYS A 6 12.83 3.63 -11.05
N ALA A 7 11.58 3.77 -10.62
CA ALA A 7 10.46 3.12 -11.30
C ALA A 7 10.09 3.81 -12.64
N VAL A 8 11.05 3.85 -13.57
CA VAL A 8 10.86 4.28 -14.96
C VAL A 8 9.80 3.39 -15.58
N GLY A 9 8.69 3.99 -16.00
CA GLY A 9 7.58 3.27 -16.64
C GLY A 9 6.42 2.91 -15.71
N VAL A 10 6.46 3.28 -14.41
CA VAL A 10 5.28 3.15 -13.54
C VAL A 10 4.27 4.25 -13.85
N LYS A 11 3.08 3.85 -14.29
CA LYS A 11 1.93 4.74 -14.48
C LYS A 11 1.32 5.12 -13.12
N VAL A 12 1.85 6.16 -12.47
CA VAL A 12 1.46 6.59 -11.10
C VAL A 12 -0.04 6.85 -10.96
N GLU A 13 -0.63 7.61 -11.87
CA GLU A 13 -2.06 7.94 -11.79
C GLU A 13 -2.95 6.70 -11.98
N LEU A 14 -2.52 5.76 -12.83
CA LEU A 14 -3.22 4.48 -12.99
C LEU A 14 -3.21 3.67 -11.68
N VAL A 15 -2.10 3.68 -10.93
CA VAL A 15 -2.06 2.99 -9.63
C VAL A 15 -3.06 3.60 -8.64
N GLU A 16 -3.13 4.93 -8.56
CA GLU A 16 -4.08 5.61 -7.67
C GLU A 16 -5.54 5.35 -8.07
N GLU A 17 -5.83 5.37 -9.37
CA GLU A 17 -7.15 5.06 -9.92
C GLU A 17 -7.56 3.63 -9.54
N LEU A 18 -6.70 2.64 -9.80
CA LEU A 18 -7.00 1.24 -9.54
C LEU A 18 -7.10 0.94 -8.03
N VAL A 19 -6.30 1.60 -7.19
CA VAL A 19 -6.48 1.50 -5.73
C VAL A 19 -7.90 1.93 -5.34
N LYS A 20 -8.40 3.04 -5.88
CA LYS A 20 -9.77 3.50 -5.58
C LYS A 20 -10.85 2.57 -6.14
N ILE A 21 -10.62 2.00 -7.33
CA ILE A 21 -11.57 1.07 -7.96
C ILE A 21 -11.68 -0.22 -7.13
N HIS A 22 -10.56 -0.84 -6.75
CA HIS A 22 -10.60 -2.18 -6.14
C HIS A 22 -10.70 -2.16 -4.60
N PHE A 23 -10.11 -1.16 -3.93
CA PHE A 23 -10.13 -1.08 -2.46
C PHE A 23 -11.23 -0.14 -1.93
N GLY A 24 -11.66 0.81 -2.76
CA GLY A 24 -12.73 1.75 -2.46
C GLY A 24 -12.28 3.22 -2.52
N PRO A 25 -13.22 4.18 -2.66
CA PRO A 25 -12.92 5.57 -2.97
C PRO A 25 -12.14 6.32 -1.89
N GLU A 26 -12.21 5.85 -0.64
CA GLU A 26 -11.45 6.42 0.48
C GLU A 26 -9.99 5.96 0.52
N PHE A 27 -9.62 4.91 -0.23
CA PHE A 27 -8.26 4.43 -0.29
C PHE A 27 -7.38 5.32 -1.18
N THR A 28 -6.09 5.33 -0.87
CA THR A 28 -5.07 6.01 -1.67
C THR A 28 -3.77 5.20 -1.67
N SER A 29 -2.97 5.40 -2.71
CA SER A 29 -1.58 4.97 -2.85
C SER A 29 -0.60 6.09 -2.45
N LYS A 30 -1.06 7.34 -2.36
CA LYS A 30 -0.23 8.56 -2.34
C LYS A 30 0.15 9.00 -0.92
N VAL A 31 0.54 8.06 -0.05
CA VAL A 31 1.00 8.36 1.31
C VAL A 31 2.24 7.57 1.71
N THR A 32 3.13 8.21 2.46
CA THR A 32 4.36 7.59 2.97
C THR A 32 4.60 7.95 4.43
N TRP A 33 5.28 7.06 5.18
CA TRP A 33 5.63 7.32 6.58
C TRP A 33 6.84 8.24 6.66
N SER A 34 6.70 9.37 7.37
CA SER A 34 7.80 10.28 7.67
C SER A 34 8.34 9.99 9.07
N PHE A 35 9.55 9.43 9.15
CA PHE A 35 10.23 9.21 10.44
C PHE A 35 10.50 10.53 11.17
N ALA A 36 10.93 11.57 10.45
CA ALA A 36 11.19 12.88 11.02
C ALA A 36 9.94 13.52 11.66
N ARG A 37 8.75 13.22 11.15
CA ARG A 37 7.48 13.79 11.64
C ARG A 37 6.64 12.81 12.45
N GLY A 38 7.08 11.56 12.60
CA GLY A 38 6.34 10.48 13.26
C GLY A 38 4.92 10.28 12.71
N LYS A 39 4.68 10.56 11.42
CA LYS A 39 3.35 10.48 10.82
C LYS A 39 3.39 10.24 9.31
N TYR A 40 2.27 9.80 8.77
CA TYR A 40 2.08 9.74 7.32
C TYR A 40 1.96 11.13 6.70
N ILE A 41 2.62 11.31 5.56
CA ILE A 41 2.58 12.52 4.73
C ILE A 41 2.19 12.16 3.29
N PRO A 42 1.65 13.12 2.52
CA PRO A 42 1.40 12.92 1.10
C PRO A 42 2.67 12.52 0.34
N SER A 43 2.51 11.67 -0.67
CA SER A 43 3.57 11.23 -1.58
C SER A 43 3.11 11.49 -3.01
N THR A 44 4.04 11.96 -3.86
CA THR A 44 3.80 12.10 -5.30
C THR A 44 3.88 10.77 -6.04
N LEU A 45 4.52 9.76 -5.43
CA LEU A 45 4.65 8.41 -5.96
C LEU A 45 3.73 7.43 -5.22
N PRO A 46 3.32 6.31 -5.84
CA PRO A 46 2.58 5.25 -5.15
C PRO A 46 3.46 4.66 -4.07
N ARG A 47 3.00 4.60 -2.83
CA ARG A 47 3.81 4.20 -1.69
C ARG A 47 3.11 3.21 -0.82
N ARG A 48 1.91 3.52 -0.34
CA ARG A 48 1.15 2.61 0.52
C ARG A 48 -0.29 2.62 0.14
N VAL A 49 -0.90 1.44 0.09
CA VAL A 49 -2.34 1.31 0.02
C VAL A 49 -2.90 1.58 1.41
N ALA A 50 -3.60 2.70 1.55
CA ALA A 50 -4.02 3.22 2.84
C ALA A 50 -5.42 3.80 2.81
N THR A 51 -6.15 3.67 3.92
CA THR A 51 -7.46 4.29 4.12
C THR A 51 -7.47 5.14 5.41
N PRO A 52 -8.20 6.26 5.47
CA PRO A 52 -8.30 7.07 6.67
C PRO A 52 -8.86 6.26 7.85
N GLN A 53 -8.18 6.33 9.00
CA GLN A 53 -8.78 5.88 10.25
C GLN A 53 -9.53 7.03 10.88
N LYS A 54 -10.82 6.79 11.19
CA LYS A 54 -11.69 7.77 11.83
C LYS A 54 -12.12 7.28 13.21
N LEU A 55 -12.14 8.18 14.18
CA LEU A 55 -12.71 7.99 15.50
C LEU A 55 -13.69 9.13 15.74
N LEU A 56 -14.97 8.82 15.97
CA LEU A 56 -16.05 9.82 16.12
C LEU A 56 -16.12 10.83 14.95
N GLY A 57 -15.89 10.36 13.72
CA GLY A 57 -15.88 11.20 12.51
C GLY A 57 -14.59 11.99 12.27
N LEU A 58 -13.70 12.08 13.26
CA LEU A 58 -12.42 12.76 13.15
C LEU A 58 -11.33 11.80 12.66
N ARG A 59 -10.54 12.24 11.69
CA ARG A 59 -9.44 11.44 11.15
C ARG A 59 -8.25 11.45 12.11
N ILE A 60 -7.92 10.29 12.65
CA ILE A 60 -6.83 10.10 13.62
C ILE A 60 -5.55 9.55 12.98
N GLY A 61 -5.62 9.03 11.76
CA GLY A 61 -4.46 8.44 11.10
C GLY A 61 -4.80 7.76 9.78
N TRP A 62 -3.98 6.79 9.42
CA TRP A 62 -4.15 5.93 8.26
C TRP A 62 -4.00 4.48 8.67
N LYS A 63 -4.93 3.63 8.22
CA LYS A 63 -4.74 2.19 8.19
C LYS A 63 -4.06 1.85 6.87
N THR A 64 -2.89 1.23 6.93
CA THR A 64 -2.17 0.74 5.74
C THR A 64 -2.35 -0.76 5.61
N VAL A 65 -2.59 -1.23 4.40
CA VAL A 65 -2.84 -2.66 4.11
C VAL A 65 -1.76 -3.27 3.22
N GLY A 66 -0.91 -2.44 2.61
CA GLY A 66 0.24 -2.88 1.84
C GLY A 66 1.13 -1.70 1.41
N GLU A 67 2.27 -2.03 0.83
CA GLU A 67 3.29 -1.07 0.37
C GLU A 67 3.72 -1.38 -1.06
N PHE A 68 3.93 -0.32 -1.85
CA PHE A 68 4.56 -0.41 -3.16
C PHE A 68 6.07 -0.26 -3.00
N SER A 69 6.81 -1.26 -3.48
CA SER A 69 8.26 -1.39 -3.40
C SER A 69 8.85 -1.48 -4.81
N ASP A 70 10.04 -0.91 -5.03
CA ASP A 70 10.83 -1.07 -6.26
C ASP A 70 12.20 -1.73 -6.03
N ASN A 71 12.44 -2.27 -4.83
CA ASN A 71 13.73 -2.89 -4.49
C ASN A 71 14.07 -4.10 -5.37
N ILE A 72 13.06 -4.85 -5.81
CA ILE A 72 13.19 -6.03 -6.66
C ILE A 72 12.10 -5.97 -7.75
N GLY A 73 12.02 -4.83 -8.46
CA GLY A 73 10.93 -4.55 -9.39
C GLY A 73 9.69 -3.95 -8.72
N PHE A 74 8.73 -3.46 -9.51
CA PHE A 74 7.53 -2.80 -9.01
C PHE A 74 6.55 -3.81 -8.43
N ARG A 75 6.40 -3.80 -7.10
CA ARG A 75 5.67 -4.83 -6.35
C ARG A 75 4.74 -4.20 -5.35
N LEU A 76 3.56 -4.80 -5.18
CA LEU A 76 2.66 -4.58 -4.06
C LEU A 76 2.91 -5.64 -3.00
N GLU A 77 3.51 -5.25 -1.88
CA GLU A 77 3.67 -6.06 -0.68
C GLU A 77 2.38 -5.93 0.16
N LEU A 78 1.54 -6.96 0.16
CA LEU A 78 0.28 -6.96 0.89
C LEU A 78 0.47 -7.51 2.31
N TRP A 79 0.01 -6.76 3.31
CA TRP A 79 0.14 -7.12 4.74
C TRP A 79 -1.15 -7.64 5.35
N ASP A 80 -2.31 -7.17 4.86
CA ASP A 80 -3.63 -7.55 5.37
C ASP A 80 -4.31 -8.54 4.39
N PRO A 81 -4.43 -9.84 4.74
CA PRO A 81 -4.97 -10.88 3.84
C PRO A 81 -6.44 -10.65 3.48
N THR A 82 -7.18 -9.84 4.24
CA THR A 82 -8.58 -9.53 3.93
C THR A 82 -8.73 -8.77 2.60
N TYR A 83 -7.64 -8.17 2.11
CA TYR A 83 -7.60 -7.44 0.84
C TYR A 83 -6.93 -8.22 -0.30
N LEU A 84 -6.70 -9.53 -0.15
CA LEU A 84 -6.01 -10.33 -1.17
C LEU A 84 -6.70 -10.26 -2.53
N ARG A 85 -8.02 -10.47 -2.59
CA ARG A 85 -8.78 -10.44 -3.85
C ARG A 85 -8.71 -9.07 -4.54
N GLN A 86 -8.76 -8.00 -3.75
CA GLN A 86 -8.66 -6.63 -4.24
C GLN A 86 -7.26 -6.36 -4.79
N ALA A 87 -6.22 -6.87 -4.12
CA ALA A 87 -4.84 -6.75 -4.57
C ALA A 87 -4.59 -7.54 -5.86
N GLU A 88 -5.11 -8.78 -5.96
CA GLU A 88 -5.04 -9.60 -7.17
C GLU A 88 -5.71 -8.90 -8.36
N ALA A 89 -6.94 -8.39 -8.17
CA ALA A 89 -7.67 -7.66 -9.20
C ALA A 89 -6.92 -6.39 -9.66
N LEU A 90 -6.37 -5.62 -8.72
CA LEU A 90 -5.56 -4.44 -9.02
C LEU A 90 -4.35 -4.78 -9.86
N VAL A 91 -3.63 -5.85 -9.50
CA VAL A 91 -2.42 -6.30 -10.22
C VAL A 91 -2.77 -6.76 -11.63
N GLU A 92 -3.84 -7.56 -11.78
CA GLU A 92 -4.33 -8.02 -13.07
C GLU A 92 -4.70 -6.83 -13.98
N GLU A 93 -5.50 -5.90 -13.47
CA GLU A 93 -5.99 -4.76 -14.25
C GLU A 93 -4.87 -3.78 -14.61
N TYR A 94 -3.96 -3.51 -13.68
CA TYR A 94 -2.77 -2.70 -13.94
C TYR A 94 -1.94 -3.30 -15.07
N ASN A 95 -1.68 -4.61 -15.02
CA ASN A 95 -0.84 -5.30 -15.99
C ASN A 95 -1.48 -5.39 -17.38
N LYS A 96 -2.83 -5.37 -17.47
CA LYS A 96 -3.58 -5.24 -18.73
C LYS A 96 -3.50 -3.83 -19.33
N LYS A 97 -3.48 -2.80 -18.49
CA LYS A 97 -3.50 -1.37 -18.91
C LYS A 97 -2.12 -0.73 -19.04
N THR A 98 -1.06 -1.42 -18.64
CA THR A 98 0.32 -0.91 -18.68
C THR A 98 1.17 -1.58 -19.76
N ASP A 99 1.83 -0.76 -20.55
CA ASP A 99 2.91 -1.16 -21.48
C ASP A 99 4.30 -0.98 -20.82
N GLY A 100 4.33 -0.43 -19.61
CA GLY A 100 5.55 -0.16 -18.85
C GLY A 100 5.88 -1.28 -17.87
N THR A 101 6.44 -0.90 -16.72
CA THR A 101 6.80 -1.83 -15.65
C THR A 101 5.57 -2.61 -15.20
N LYS A 102 5.69 -3.94 -15.13
CA LYS A 102 4.62 -4.79 -14.59
C LYS A 102 4.61 -4.71 -13.06
N LEU A 103 3.41 -4.80 -12.50
CA LEU A 103 3.19 -4.87 -11.07
C LEU A 103 3.15 -6.35 -10.65
N GLU A 104 3.93 -6.70 -9.63
CA GLU A 104 3.87 -8.00 -8.98
C GLU A 104 3.08 -7.92 -7.67
N LEU A 105 2.40 -8.99 -7.29
CA LEU A 105 1.80 -9.14 -5.97
C LEU A 105 2.69 -10.01 -5.09
N TYR A 106 3.03 -9.51 -3.91
CA TYR A 106 3.73 -10.28 -2.90
C TYR A 106 2.91 -10.29 -1.60
N PRO A 107 2.13 -11.36 -1.35
CA PRO A 107 1.41 -11.50 -0.10
C PRO A 107 2.40 -11.78 1.03
N PHE A 108 2.68 -10.77 1.82
CA PHE A 108 3.57 -10.84 2.98
C PHE A 108 2.73 -10.84 4.25
N TYR A 109 2.19 -12.02 4.59
CA TYR A 109 1.43 -12.24 5.82
C TYR A 109 2.34 -12.42 7.04
N LEU A 110 3.41 -11.63 7.11
CA LEU A 110 4.28 -11.66 8.28
C LEU A 110 3.51 -11.01 9.43
N HIS A 111 3.00 -11.89 10.28
CA HIS A 111 2.55 -11.73 11.66
C HIS A 111 3.17 -10.49 12.31
N TRP A 112 2.48 -9.36 12.17
CA TRP A 112 2.83 -8.09 12.78
C TRP A 112 2.23 -7.99 14.18
N PRO A 113 3.05 -7.66 15.19
CA PRO A 113 3.86 -8.65 15.88
C PRO A 113 2.98 -9.69 16.60
N ALA A 114 3.58 -10.82 16.97
CA ALA A 114 3.13 -11.59 18.12
C ALA A 114 2.81 -10.60 19.25
N ALA A 115 1.53 -10.43 19.57
CA ALA A 115 1.17 -9.98 20.90
C ALA A 115 1.90 -10.97 21.80
N ALA A 116 2.99 -10.51 22.42
CA ALA A 116 3.63 -11.20 23.50
C ALA A 116 2.48 -11.60 24.41
N ARG A 117 2.18 -12.91 24.43
CA ARG A 117 1.41 -13.48 25.53
C ARG A 117 2.11 -12.90 26.74
N ARG A 118 1.43 -11.99 27.44
CA ARG A 118 1.71 -11.77 28.85
C ARG A 118 1.66 -13.18 29.42
N SER A 119 2.83 -13.75 29.69
CA SER A 119 2.96 -14.74 30.73
C SER A 119 2.47 -14.03 31.98
N ALA A 120 1.19 -14.17 32.27
CA ALA A 120 0.70 -14.05 33.62
C ALA A 120 1.27 -15.29 34.33
N ALA A 121 2.34 -15.04 35.09
CA ALA A 121 2.72 -15.88 36.21
C ALA A 121 1.60 -15.85 37.26
#